data_AF-W4VC65-F1
#
_entry.id   AF-W4VC65-F1
#
_cell.length_a   1.000
_cell.length_b   1.000
_cell.length_c   1.000
_cell.angle_alpha   90.00
_cell.angle_beta   90.00
_cell.angle_gamma   90.00
#
_symmetry.space_group_name_H-M   'P 1'
#
loop_
_entity.id
_entity.type
_entity.pdbx_description
1 polymer ?
#
loop_
_entity_poly.entity_id
_entity_poly.type
_entity_poly.pdbx_seq_one_letter_code
_entity_poly.pdbx_strand_id
1 'polypeptide(L)' 'MFESALGYNKSNADVLMKQIYDKLSKSGAIVGKLDQYGQRYTVDMLIEGVNGKVATVRTGWILKTGSNIPELTTIYVK' A
#
# COMPACT_ATOMS: atom_id res chain seq x y z
N MET A 1 -6.62 -0.46 14.29
CA MET A 1 -7.36 -0.70 13.04
C MET A 1 -6.74 -1.84 12.24
N PHE A 2 -5.46 -1.79 11.86
CA PHE A 2 -4.79 -2.94 11.21
C PHE A 2 -4.80 -4.20 12.07
N GLU A 3 -4.52 -4.07 13.37
CA GLU A 3 -4.50 -5.22 14.28
C GLU A 3 -5.86 -5.90 14.40
N SER A 4 -6.94 -5.13 14.54
CA SER A 4 -8.30 -5.68 14.62
C SER A 4 -8.79 -6.27 13.30
N ALA A 5 -8.42 -5.66 12.16
CA ALA A 5 -8.86 -6.09 10.84
C ALA A 5 -8.05 -7.28 10.31
N LEU A 6 -6.72 -7.25 10.45
CA LEU A 6 -5.77 -8.15 9.79
C LEU A 6 -4.72 -8.75 10.74
N GLY A 7 -4.72 -8.40 12.03
CA GLY A 7 -3.73 -8.91 12.99
C GLY A 7 -2.34 -8.28 12.86
N TYR A 8 -2.19 -7.23 12.06
CA TYR A 8 -0.92 -6.53 11.90
C TYR A 8 -0.74 -5.44 12.96
N ASN A 9 0.41 -5.43 13.60
CA ASN A 9 0.88 -4.40 14.51
C ASN A 9 2.37 -4.09 14.22
N LYS A 10 3.03 -3.32 15.08
CA LYS A 10 4.41 -2.89 14.83
C LYS A 10 5.42 -4.04 14.77
N SER A 11 5.16 -5.18 15.43
CA SER A 11 6.13 -6.30 15.49
C SER A 11 6.13 -7.17 14.23
N ASN A 12 5.10 -7.09 13.38
CA ASN A 12 4.96 -7.88 12.15
C ASN A 12 4.66 -7.00 10.92
N ALA A 13 4.99 -5.71 10.99
CA ALA A 13 4.77 -4.75 9.91
C ALA A 13 5.57 -5.07 8.65
N ASP A 14 6.72 -5.73 8.80
CA ASP A 14 7.56 -6.25 7.72
C ASP A 14 6.81 -7.30 6.87
N VAL A 15 6.03 -8.18 7.52
CA VAL A 15 5.20 -9.19 6.84
C VAL A 15 4.11 -8.52 5.99
N LEU A 16 3.46 -7.48 6.52
CA LEU A 16 2.49 -6.67 5.78
C LEU A 16 3.15 -6.01 4.57
N MET A 17 4.30 -5.36 4.76
CA MET A 17 5.01 -4.67 3.69
C MET A 17 5.47 -5.63 2.59
N LYS A 18 5.95 -6.83 2.95
CA LYS A 18 6.30 -7.87 1.98
C LYS A 18 5.10 -8.25 1.11
N GLN A 19 3.93 -8.51 1.72
CA GLN A 19 2.73 -8.81 0.94
C GLN A 19 2.32 -7.68 -0.01
N ILE A 20 2.46 -6.42 0.43
CA ILE A 20 2.14 -5.26 -0.41
C ILE A 20 3.05 -5.23 -1.63
N TYR A 21 4.37 -5.35 -1.45
CA TYR A 21 5.31 -5.35 -2.57
C TYR A 21 5.09 -6.53 -3.53
N ASP A 22 4.84 -7.72 -3.00
CA ASP A 22 4.56 -8.93 -3.80
C ASP A 22 3.28 -8.78 -4.65
N LYS A 23 2.29 -8.03 -4.16
CA LYS A 23 1.00 -7.80 -4.83
C LYS A 23 0.98 -6.52 -5.68
N LEU A 24 1.88 -5.57 -5.44
CA LEU A 24 1.89 -4.26 -6.09
C LEU A 24 1.99 -4.37 -7.61
N SER A 25 2.87 -5.24 -8.12
CA SER A 25 3.07 -5.48 -9.56
C SER A 25 1.87 -6.14 -10.25
N LYS A 26 1.00 -6.80 -9.48
CA LYS A 26 -0.20 -7.50 -9.96
C LYS A 26 -1.47 -6.68 -9.78
N SER A 27 -1.41 -5.58 -9.02
CA SER A 27 -2.55 -4.74 -8.68
C SER A 27 -2.65 -3.57 -9.64
N GLY A 28 -3.88 -3.23 -10.04
CA GLY A 28 -4.12 -2.06 -10.87
C GLY A 28 -3.82 -0.77 -10.10
N ALA A 29 -2.98 0.09 -10.68
CA ALA A 29 -2.71 1.42 -10.13
C ALA A 29 -3.63 2.47 -10.77
N ILE A 30 -4.31 3.25 -9.91
CA ILE A 30 -5.07 4.41 -10.34
C ILE A 30 -4.13 5.62 -10.32
N VAL A 31 -3.95 6.23 -11.49
CA VAL A 31 -3.16 7.46 -11.64
C VAL A 31 -3.91 8.62 -11.00
N GLY A 32 -3.24 9.31 -10.07
CA GLY A 32 -3.75 10.50 -9.39
C GLY A 32 -3.19 11.80 -9.98
N LYS A 33 -3.14 12.82 -9.13
CA LYS A 33 -2.63 14.15 -9.50
C LYS A 33 -1.14 14.13 -9.81
N LEU A 34 -0.76 14.74 -10.95
CA LEU A 34 0.58 15.19 -11.28
C LEU A 34 0.75 16.66 -10.91
N ASP A 35 1.77 16.99 -10.12
CA ASP A 35 2.16 18.37 -9.85
C ASP A 35 3.69 18.49 -9.68
N GLN A 36 4.17 19.67 -9.27
CA GLN A 36 5.60 19.93 -9.07
C GLN A 36 6.31 18.94 -8.13
N TYR A 37 5.57 18.28 -7.23
CA TYR A 37 6.11 17.30 -6.29
C TYR A 37 6.20 15.89 -6.90
N GLY A 38 5.51 15.63 -8.01
CA GLY A 38 5.54 14.36 -8.73
C GLY A 38 4.16 13.79 -9.05
N GLN A 39 4.16 12.55 -9.56
CA GLN A 39 2.97 11.80 -9.92
C GLN A 39 2.48 10.96 -8.74
N ARG A 40 1.20 11.09 -8.36
CA ARG A 40 0.58 10.24 -7.33
C ARG A 40 -0.10 9.02 -7.92
N TYR A 41 -0.12 7.93 -7.17
CA TYR A 41 -0.82 6.69 -7.50
C TYR A 41 -1.60 6.17 -6.31
N THR A 42 -2.73 5.53 -6.56
CA THR A 42 -3.51 4.80 -5.54
C THR A 42 -3.67 3.36 -5.99
N VAL A 43 -3.38 2.41 -5.09
CA VAL A 43 -3.51 0.98 -5.36
C VAL A 43 -4.36 0.35 -4.28
N ASP A 44 -5.43 -0.33 -4.69
CA ASP A 44 -6.27 -1.15 -3.83
C ASP A 44 -5.88 -2.62 -4.04
N MET A 45 -5.61 -3.33 -2.95
CA MET A 45 -5.20 -4.73 -3.00
C MET A 45 -5.82 -5.52 -1.85
N LEU A 46 -6.15 -6.79 -2.10
CA LEU A 46 -6.60 -7.71 -1.06
C LEU A 46 -5.39 -8.20 -0.26
N ILE A 47 -5.37 -7.95 1.04
CA ILE A 47 -4.33 -8.39 1.98
C ILE A 47 -4.90 -9.47 2.89
N GLU A 48 -4.13 -10.53 3.06
CA GLU A 48 -4.43 -11.59 4.01
C GLU A 48 -3.71 -11.29 5.32
N GLY A 49 -4.48 -11.19 6.39
CA GLY A 49 -3.99 -10.93 7.73
C GLY A 49 -3.45 -12.18 8.39
N VAL A 50 -2.52 -12.01 9.32
CA VAL A 50 -2.01 -13.10 10.17
C VAL A 50 -3.10 -13.70 11.08
N ASN A 51 -4.22 -12.99 11.22
CA ASN A 51 -5.43 -13.47 11.89
C ASN A 51 -6.36 -14.29 10.97
N GLY A 52 -5.96 -14.59 9.73
CA GLY A 52 -6.74 -15.34 8.73
C GLY A 52 -7.83 -14.56 8.02
N LYS A 53 -8.02 -13.26 8.34
CA LYS A 53 -9.00 -12.41 7.66
C LYS A 53 -8.40 -11.81 6.40
N VAL A 54 -9.24 -11.53 5.42
CA VAL A 54 -8.85 -10.81 4.20
C VAL A 54 -9.57 -9.47 4.17
N ALA A 55 -8.84 -8.39 3.86
CA ALA A 55 -9.41 -7.06 3.72
C ALA A 55 -8.79 -6.31 2.54
N THR A 56 -9.53 -5.35 2.00
CA THR A 56 -8.98 -4.44 1.00
C THR A 56 -8.11 -3.40 1.71
N VAL A 57 -6.86 -3.28 1.30
CA VAL A 57 -5.92 -2.25 1.77
C VAL A 57 -5.67 -1.28 0.63
N ARG A 58 -5.81 0.02 0.93
CA ARG A 58 -5.49 1.09 0.01
C ARG A 58 -4.10 1.64 0.35
N THR A 59 -3.25 1.71 -0.66
CA THR A 59 -1.91 2.32 -0.58
C THR A 59 -1.83 3.53 -1.50
N GLY A 60 -1.27 4.62 -1.00
CA GLY A 60 -1.00 5.82 -1.78
C GLY A 60 0.50 5.99 -2.00
N TRP A 61 0.90 6.20 -3.24
CA TRP A 61 2.30 6.33 -3.64
C TRP A 61 2.55 7.66 -4.33
N ILE A 62 3.79 8.16 -4.26
CA ILE A 62 4.25 9.28 -5.07
C ILE A 62 5.56 8.94 -5.78
N LEU A 63 5.59 9.12 -7.10
CA LEU A 63 6.82 9.13 -7.88
C LEU A 63 7.26 10.60 -8.00
N LYS A 64 8.25 10.99 -7.20
CA LYS A 64 8.75 12.37 -7.16
C LYS A 64 9.42 12.76 -8.48
N THR A 65 9.34 14.03 -8.84
CA THR A 65 10.06 14.59 -9.98
C THR A 65 11.56 14.31 -9.85
N GLY A 66 12.15 13.66 -10.87
CA GLY A 66 13.56 13.24 -10.85
C GLY A 66 13.87 11.93 -10.11
N SER A 67 12.85 11.26 -9.55
CA SER A 67 12.96 9.90 -9.01
C SER A 67 12.35 8.88 -9.96
N ASN A 68 12.94 7.68 -9.97
CA ASN A 68 12.36 6.50 -10.64
C ASN A 68 11.79 5.49 -9.63
N ILE A 69 11.87 5.79 -8.34
CA ILE A 69 11.41 4.92 -7.25
C ILE A 69 10.21 5.59 -6.56
N PRO A 70 9.01 4.98 -6.61
CA PRO A 70 7.85 5.48 -5.89
C PRO A 70 8.02 5.35 -4.37
N GLU A 71 7.55 6.35 -3.64
CA GLU A 71 7.52 6.34 -2.17
C GLU A 71 6.09 6.10 -1.65
N LEU A 72 5.95 5.25 -0.63
CA LEU A 72 4.69 5.03 0.06
C LEU A 72 4.39 6.25 0.94
N THR A 73 3.23 6.86 0.75
CA THR A 73 2.79 8.05 1.48
C THR A 73 1.67 7.77 2.48
N THR A 74 0.82 6.79 2.18
CA THR A 74 -0.28 6.40 3.06
C THR A 74 -0.67 4.94 2.85
N ILE A 75 -1.17 4.32 3.91
CA ILE A 75 -1.69 2.96 3.90
C ILE A 75 -2.81 2.84 4.93
N TYR A 76 -3.96 2.27 4.53
CA TYR A 76 -5.07 1.99 5.44
C TYR A 76 -5.95 0.84 4.95
N VAL A 77 -6.62 0.18 5.90
CA VAL A 77 -7.66 -0.81 5.59
C VAL A 77 -8.93 -0.06 5.15
N LYS A 78 -9.54 -0.49 4.06
CA LYS A 78 -10.76 0.11 3.52
C LYS A 78 -12.01 -0.40 4.24
#